data_AF-A0A1I8AK92-F1
#
_entry.id   AF-A0A1I8AK92-F1
#
_cell.length_a   1.000
_cell.length_b   1.000
_cell.length_c   1.000
_cell.angle_alpha   90.00
_cell.angle_beta   90.00
_cell.angle_gamma   90.00
#
_symmetry.space_group_name_H-M   'P 1'
#
loop_
_entity.id
_entity.type
_entity.pdbx_description
1 polymer ?
#
loop_
_entity_poly.entity_id
_entity_poly.type
_entity_poly.pdbx_seq_one_letter_code
_entity_poly.pdbx_strand_id
1 'polypeptide(L)'
;MDCAPFFNSSRSVTTRLTLNTSLIPKTDCKSIRARHHFASMPYSEEEAEYPIAIARVVFRDYYLLEQMLAVQFAPQNSYCYAMDAKSSPEFKKAMRDLAGCFENVHVLEQEFALDSMGHFMNIAHWECAKALHKNPWEYFFMMQNHDIPIKTNLETVRIVKMLNGLNDIESGPFPGGGRVHKNSSFAFEDLELFKD
;
A
#
# COMPACT_ATOMS: atom_id res chain seq x y z
N MET A 1 7.21 -4.94 -25.49
CA MET A 1 6.80 -6.33 -25.27
C MET A 1 5.29 -6.37 -25.32
N ASP A 2 4.70 -7.31 -26.05
CA ASP A 2 3.24 -7.49 -26.07
C ASP A 2 2.81 -8.35 -24.86
N CYS A 3 2.06 -7.74 -23.94
CA CYS A 3 1.55 -8.41 -22.75
C CYS A 3 0.13 -8.97 -22.93
N ALA A 4 -0.58 -8.64 -24.02
CA ALA A 4 -1.96 -9.07 -24.25
C ALA A 4 -2.13 -10.62 -24.18
N PRO A 5 -1.17 -11.44 -24.64
CA PRO A 5 -1.29 -12.90 -24.54
C PRO A 5 -1.34 -13.45 -23.11
N PHE A 6 -0.86 -12.72 -22.09
CA PHE A 6 -0.93 -13.17 -20.69
C PHE A 6 -2.34 -13.03 -20.09
N PHE A 7 -3.16 -12.14 -20.66
CA PHE A 7 -4.52 -11.87 -20.19
C PHE A 7 -5.59 -12.57 -21.04
N ASN A 8 -5.21 -13.11 -22.20
CA ASN A 8 -6.09 -13.91 -23.03
C ASN A 8 -5.90 -15.40 -22.70
N SER A 9 -6.96 -16.05 -22.23
CA SER A 9 -6.99 -17.45 -21.78
C SER A 9 -6.63 -18.50 -22.84
N SER A 10 -6.32 -18.06 -24.06
CA SER A 10 -6.09 -18.90 -25.24
C SER A 10 -4.62 -19.25 -25.53
N ARG A 11 -3.64 -18.78 -24.72
CA ARG A 11 -2.22 -19.15 -24.92
C ARG A 11 -1.51 -19.58 -23.63
N SER A 12 -0.88 -20.75 -23.69
CA SER A 12 0.10 -21.18 -22.69
C SER A 12 1.38 -20.36 -22.88
N VAL A 13 1.53 -19.27 -22.11
CA VAL A 13 2.79 -18.53 -22.07
C VAL A 13 3.71 -19.20 -21.05
N THR A 14 4.69 -19.96 -21.52
CA THR A 14 5.62 -20.74 -20.68
C THR A 14 6.88 -19.97 -20.29
N THR A 15 7.17 -18.84 -20.95
CA THR A 15 8.38 -18.06 -20.69
C THR A 15 8.16 -17.13 -19.49
N ARG A 16 8.87 -17.40 -18.38
CA ARG A 16 8.94 -16.48 -17.25
C ARG A 16 9.83 -15.29 -17.60
N LEU A 17 9.28 -14.09 -17.47
CA LEU A 17 10.02 -12.85 -17.56
C LEU A 17 10.39 -12.41 -16.16
N THR A 18 11.68 -12.43 -15.85
CA THR A 18 12.20 -12.02 -14.54
C THR A 18 12.83 -10.64 -14.65
N LEU A 19 12.28 -9.68 -13.91
CA LEU A 19 12.95 -8.41 -13.67
C LEU A 19 14.09 -8.64 -12.68
N ASN A 20 15.29 -8.16 -12.99
CA ASN A 20 16.38 -8.13 -12.03
C ASN A 20 16.16 -6.97 -11.04
N THR A 21 15.52 -7.27 -9.91
CA THR A 21 15.23 -6.30 -8.85
C THR A 21 16.38 -6.08 -7.87
N SER A 22 17.52 -6.74 -8.09
CA SER A 22 18.66 -6.75 -7.15
C SER A 22 19.39 -5.40 -7.06
N LEU A 23 19.17 -4.50 -8.02
CA LEU A 23 19.78 -3.18 -8.06
C LEU A 23 18.72 -2.12 -7.82
N ILE A 24 18.92 -1.31 -6.78
CA ILE A 24 18.13 -0.10 -6.54
C ILE A 24 18.51 0.91 -7.64
N PRO A 25 17.57 1.35 -8.50
CA PRO A 25 17.84 2.38 -9.50
C PRO A 25 18.17 3.73 -8.86
N LYS A 26 18.60 4.71 -9.65
CA LYS A 26 18.81 6.08 -9.16
C LYS A 26 17.53 6.66 -8.57
N THR A 27 17.57 7.11 -7.33
CA THR A 27 16.41 7.55 -6.55
C THR A 27 16.18 9.07 -6.56
N ASP A 28 16.88 9.82 -7.41
CA ASP A 28 16.57 11.23 -7.60
C ASP A 28 15.23 11.41 -8.32
N CYS A 29 14.50 12.48 -8.00
CA CYS A 29 13.14 12.67 -8.50
C CYS A 29 13.04 12.79 -10.02
N LYS A 30 14.09 13.24 -10.70
CA LYS A 30 14.12 13.28 -12.17
C LYS A 30 14.17 11.85 -12.73
N SER A 31 15.00 10.99 -12.14
CA SER A 31 15.10 9.58 -12.53
C SER A 31 13.83 8.79 -12.22
N ILE A 32 13.20 8.99 -11.05
CA ILE A 32 11.93 8.33 -10.68
C ILE A 32 10.82 8.71 -11.66
N ARG A 33 10.60 10.00 -11.90
CA ARG A 33 9.57 10.49 -12.83
C ARG A 33 9.84 10.14 -14.29
N ALA A 34 11.08 9.84 -14.66
CA ALA A 34 11.43 9.39 -16.01
C ALA A 34 11.19 7.88 -16.22
N ARG A 35 11.19 7.07 -15.15
CA ARG A 35 10.98 5.62 -15.24
C ARG A 35 9.52 5.24 -15.38
N HIS A 36 8.63 6.02 -14.78
CA HIS A 36 7.20 5.74 -14.77
C HIS A 36 6.37 6.98 -15.04
N HIS A 37 5.14 6.76 -15.49
CA HIS A 37 4.16 7.83 -15.62
C HIS A 37 3.45 8.04 -14.28
N PHE A 38 3.60 9.23 -13.70
CA PHE A 38 2.84 9.66 -12.52
C PHE A 38 1.83 10.71 -12.95
N ALA A 39 0.55 10.47 -12.67
CA ALA A 39 -0.53 11.39 -13.04
C ALA A 39 -0.31 12.77 -12.41
N SER A 40 -0.30 13.84 -13.21
CA SER A 40 -0.14 15.22 -12.72
C SER A 40 -1.46 15.87 -12.28
N MET A 41 -2.59 15.29 -12.69
CA MET A 41 -3.95 15.73 -12.34
C MET A 41 -4.88 14.50 -12.27
N PRO A 42 -6.00 14.57 -11.54
CA PRO A 42 -7.00 13.50 -11.57
C PRO A 42 -7.49 13.26 -13.00
N TYR A 43 -7.77 12.00 -13.36
CA TYR A 43 -8.25 11.68 -14.71
C TYR A 43 -9.76 11.85 -14.89
N SER A 44 -10.50 12.04 -13.80
CA SER A 44 -11.92 12.36 -13.82
C SER A 44 -12.32 13.17 -12.57
N GLU A 45 -13.43 13.89 -12.68
CA GLU A 45 -14.07 14.57 -11.54
C GLU A 45 -14.48 13.55 -10.46
N GLU A 46 -14.99 12.39 -10.88
CA GLU A 46 -15.38 11.30 -9.98
C GLU A 46 -14.24 10.82 -9.08
N GLU A 47 -13.02 10.75 -9.63
CA GLU A 47 -11.81 10.41 -8.88
C GLU A 47 -11.29 11.57 -8.03
N ALA A 48 -11.44 12.82 -8.51
CA ALA A 48 -11.00 14.02 -7.80
C ALA A 48 -11.79 14.26 -6.51
N GLU A 49 -13.09 13.99 -6.54
CA GLU A 49 -14.02 14.18 -5.42
C GLU A 49 -14.05 13.01 -4.42
N TYR A 50 -13.32 11.92 -4.71
CA TYR A 50 -13.34 10.71 -3.88
C TYR A 50 -11.93 10.19 -3.56
N PRO A 51 -11.13 10.99 -2.82
CA PRO A 51 -9.75 10.63 -2.49
C PRO A 51 -9.70 9.37 -1.61
N ILE A 52 -8.74 8.50 -1.91
CA ILE A 52 -8.46 7.31 -1.10
C ILE A 52 -7.07 7.37 -0.47
N ALA A 53 -6.91 6.67 0.65
CA ALA A 53 -5.65 6.52 1.36
C ALA A 53 -5.13 5.09 1.24
N ILE A 54 -3.85 4.93 0.92
CA ILE A 54 -3.21 3.62 0.80
C ILE A 54 -2.00 3.57 1.76
N ALA A 55 -2.03 2.64 2.70
CA ALA A 55 -0.91 2.37 3.60
C ALA A 55 -0.27 1.03 3.25
N ARG A 56 1.06 1.03 3.05
CA ARG A 56 1.81 -0.17 2.69
C ARG A 56 2.91 -0.46 3.71
N VAL A 57 2.89 -1.65 4.30
CA VAL A 57 4.02 -2.15 5.10
C VAL A 57 5.06 -2.78 4.18
N VAL A 58 6.30 -2.32 4.25
CA VAL A 58 7.34 -2.66 3.28
C VAL A 58 8.65 -3.03 3.95
N PHE A 59 9.39 -3.95 3.31
CA PHE A 59 10.66 -4.44 3.83
C PHE A 59 11.77 -4.65 2.78
N ARG A 60 11.44 -4.72 1.47
CA ARG A 60 12.41 -4.92 0.38
C ARG A 60 11.83 -4.63 -1.02
N ASP A 61 12.61 -4.93 -2.06
CA ASP A 61 12.21 -4.89 -3.47
C ASP A 61 11.76 -3.49 -3.93
N TYR A 62 12.61 -2.48 -3.71
CA TYR A 62 12.31 -1.07 -4.00
C TYR A 62 11.72 -0.83 -5.40
N TYR A 63 12.31 -1.41 -6.46
CA TYR A 63 11.83 -1.17 -7.82
C TYR A 63 10.38 -1.63 -8.03
N LEU A 64 9.98 -2.74 -7.38
CA LEU A 64 8.59 -3.18 -7.40
C LEU A 64 7.70 -2.14 -6.70
N LEU A 65 8.10 -1.65 -5.53
CA LEU A 65 7.32 -0.66 -4.78
C LEU A 65 7.19 0.68 -5.51
N GLU A 66 8.26 1.15 -6.17
CA GLU A 66 8.22 2.33 -7.04
C GLU A 66 7.22 2.13 -8.18
N GLN A 67 7.25 0.96 -8.83
CA GLN A 67 6.31 0.62 -9.88
C GLN A 67 4.86 0.51 -9.37
N MET A 68 4.64 -0.09 -8.20
CA MET A 68 3.29 -0.19 -7.61
C MET A 68 2.75 1.19 -7.26
N LEU A 69 3.60 2.09 -6.73
CA LEU A 69 3.21 3.48 -6.52
C LEU A 69 2.77 4.10 -7.84
N ALA A 70 3.60 4.01 -8.89
CA ALA A 70 3.27 4.62 -10.18
C ALA A 70 1.96 4.11 -10.80
N VAL A 71 1.67 2.81 -10.67
CA VAL A 71 0.41 2.22 -11.16
C VAL A 71 -0.80 2.70 -10.35
N GLN A 72 -0.63 2.97 -9.06
CA GLN A 72 -1.71 3.43 -8.17
C GLN A 72 -1.78 4.95 -8.02
N PHE A 73 -0.79 5.69 -8.52
CA PHE A 73 -0.61 7.11 -8.21
C PHE A 73 -1.71 7.97 -8.82
N ALA A 74 -2.40 8.71 -7.96
CA ALA A 74 -3.30 9.78 -8.31
C ALA A 74 -3.02 10.97 -7.38
N PRO A 75 -2.96 12.21 -7.89
CA PRO A 75 -2.51 13.36 -7.11
C PRO A 75 -3.44 13.74 -5.96
N GLN A 76 -4.72 13.35 -6.02
CA GLN A 76 -5.70 13.57 -4.96
C GLN A 76 -5.68 12.49 -3.86
N ASN A 77 -5.08 11.34 -4.12
CA ASN A 77 -4.96 10.26 -3.14
C ASN A 77 -3.79 10.51 -2.20
N SER A 78 -3.73 9.78 -1.10
CA SER A 78 -2.62 9.84 -0.15
C SER A 78 -1.98 8.47 0.07
N TYR A 79 -0.66 8.42 0.15
CA TYR A 79 0.11 7.18 0.26
C TYR A 79 1.02 7.23 1.48
N CYS A 80 1.05 6.14 2.25
CA CYS A 80 1.95 6.01 3.38
C CYS A 80 2.70 4.68 3.34
N TYR A 81 3.99 4.73 3.66
CA TYR A 81 4.85 3.57 3.78
C TYR A 81 5.38 3.43 5.19
N ALA A 82 5.18 2.27 5.79
CA ALA A 82 5.77 1.89 7.06
C ALA A 82 6.84 0.81 6.83
N MET A 83 8.05 1.03 7.36
CA MET A 83 9.21 0.19 7.04
C MET A 83 9.52 -0.81 8.15
N ASP A 84 9.98 -2.00 7.75
CA ASP A 84 10.61 -2.95 8.67
C ASP A 84 11.94 -2.38 9.19
N ALA A 85 12.11 -2.39 10.51
CA ALA A 85 13.34 -2.01 11.19
C ALA A 85 14.55 -2.84 10.73
N LYS A 86 14.32 -4.07 10.24
CA LYS A 86 15.37 -4.98 9.76
C LYS A 86 15.77 -4.76 8.29
N SER A 87 15.07 -3.89 7.56
CA SER A 87 15.41 -3.61 6.16
C SER A 87 16.78 -2.95 6.02
N SER A 88 17.41 -3.14 4.85
CA SER A 88 18.73 -2.57 4.60
C SER A 88 18.71 -1.03 4.61
N PRO A 89 19.80 -0.37 5.02
CA PRO A 89 19.89 1.09 5.00
C PRO A 89 19.64 1.68 3.60
N GLU A 90 20.10 1.00 2.54
CA GLU A 90 19.94 1.43 1.16
C GLU A 90 18.47 1.42 0.74
N PHE A 91 17.73 0.36 1.11
CA PHE A 91 16.29 0.27 0.86
C PHE A 91 15.54 1.38 1.59
N LYS A 92 15.83 1.58 2.88
CA LYS A 92 15.17 2.61 3.69
C LYS A 92 15.45 4.01 3.14
N LYS A 93 16.68 4.28 2.71
CA LYS A 93 17.04 5.53 2.03
C LYS A 93 16.25 5.69 0.73
N ALA A 94 16.18 4.65 -0.09
CA ALA A 94 15.47 4.71 -1.37
C ALA A 94 13.96 5.00 -1.20
N MET A 95 13.32 4.41 -0.19
CA MET A 95 11.92 4.70 0.14
C MET A 95 11.72 6.15 0.59
N ARG A 96 12.62 6.68 1.42
CA ARG A 96 12.58 8.10 1.85
C ARG A 96 12.82 9.06 0.67
N ASP A 97 13.76 8.74 -0.22
CA ASP A 97 14.01 9.50 -1.44
C ASP A 97 12.75 9.49 -2.34
N LEU A 98 12.08 8.34 -2.49
CA LEU A 98 10.83 8.22 -3.25
C LEU A 98 9.73 9.12 -2.69
N ALA A 99 9.49 9.06 -1.38
CA ALA A 99 8.50 9.91 -0.72
C ALA A 99 8.82 11.40 -0.88
N GLY A 100 10.10 11.79 -0.77
CA GLY A 100 10.54 13.17 -0.97
C GLY A 100 10.25 13.75 -2.36
N CYS A 101 9.86 12.92 -3.33
CA CYS A 101 9.50 13.36 -4.68
C CYS A 101 8.02 13.71 -4.86
N PHE A 102 7.16 13.45 -3.88
CA PHE A 102 5.72 13.68 -4.01
C PHE A 102 5.15 14.26 -2.71
N GLU A 103 4.27 15.25 -2.82
CA GLU A 103 3.70 15.91 -1.65
C GLU A 103 2.73 14.99 -0.88
N ASN A 104 2.07 14.07 -1.58
CA ASN A 104 1.06 13.15 -1.07
C ASN A 104 1.60 11.73 -0.78
N VAL A 105 2.93 11.56 -0.74
CA VAL A 105 3.57 10.29 -0.41
C VAL A 105 4.42 10.46 0.84
N HIS A 106 4.15 9.62 1.84
CA HIS A 106 4.77 9.71 3.15
C HIS A 106 5.47 8.39 3.50
N VAL A 107 6.61 8.50 4.18
CA VAL A 107 7.25 7.37 4.87
C VAL A 107 7.27 7.72 6.34
N LEU A 108 6.84 6.80 7.20
CA LEU A 108 6.90 7.01 8.64
C LEU A 108 8.36 7.10 9.11
N GLU A 109 8.63 8.02 10.05
CA GLU A 109 9.93 8.08 10.73
C GLU A 109 10.14 6.86 11.63
N GLN A 110 9.06 6.36 12.25
CA GLN A 110 9.08 5.14 13.04
C GLN A 110 9.24 3.90 12.13
N GLU A 111 10.13 3.00 12.55
CA GLU A 111 10.34 1.70 11.93
C GLU A 111 9.82 0.59 12.86
N PHE A 112 9.34 -0.51 12.29
CA PHE A 112 8.62 -1.56 13.03
C PHE A 112 9.32 -2.91 12.90
N ALA A 113 9.40 -3.70 13.97
CA ALA A 113 9.98 -5.04 13.92
C ALA A 113 8.99 -6.06 13.29
N LEU A 114 8.74 -5.95 11.99
CA LEU A 114 7.76 -6.74 11.27
C LEU A 114 8.24 -8.17 11.07
N ASP A 115 7.36 -9.17 11.10
CA ASP A 115 7.73 -10.56 10.79
C ASP A 115 6.60 -11.34 10.10
N SER A 116 6.89 -12.57 9.70
CA SER A 116 5.93 -13.47 9.04
C SER A 116 4.80 -13.95 9.96
N MET A 117 4.89 -13.69 11.26
CA MET A 117 3.81 -13.91 12.22
C MET A 117 2.86 -12.70 12.32
N GLY A 118 3.25 -11.59 11.71
CA GLY A 118 2.45 -10.37 11.60
C GLY A 118 2.56 -9.42 12.78
N HIS A 119 3.60 -9.57 13.60
CA HIS A 119 3.85 -8.62 14.68
C HIS A 119 4.02 -7.20 14.12
N PHE A 120 3.40 -6.23 14.81
CA PHE A 120 3.41 -4.80 14.49
C PHE A 120 2.81 -4.39 13.13
N MET A 121 2.30 -5.30 12.28
CA MET A 121 1.72 -4.93 10.98
C MET A 121 0.54 -3.96 11.14
N ASN A 122 -0.47 -4.33 11.94
CA ASN A 122 -1.66 -3.50 12.15
C ASN A 122 -1.31 -2.15 12.82
N ILE A 123 -0.32 -2.14 13.71
CA ILE A 123 0.17 -0.92 14.36
C ILE A 123 0.82 0.00 13.31
N ALA A 124 1.63 -0.57 12.42
CA ALA A 124 2.27 0.18 11.34
C ALA A 124 1.24 0.77 10.37
N HIS A 125 0.20 0.02 9.99
CA HIS A 125 -0.92 0.54 9.20
C HIS A 125 -1.66 1.65 9.96
N TRP A 126 -1.89 1.49 11.26
CA TRP A 126 -2.56 2.50 12.08
C TRP A 126 -1.77 3.81 12.20
N GLU A 127 -0.44 3.74 12.41
CA GLU A 127 0.40 4.95 12.40
C GLU A 127 0.38 5.63 11.03
N CYS A 128 0.29 4.86 9.93
CA CYS A 128 0.06 5.42 8.61
C CYS A 128 -1.31 6.12 8.50
N ALA A 129 -2.39 5.53 9.01
CA ALA A 129 -3.71 6.17 9.01
C ALA A 129 -3.68 7.53 9.74
N LYS A 130 -2.99 7.61 10.89
CA LYS A 130 -2.78 8.88 11.62
C LYS A 130 -1.98 9.89 10.79
N ALA A 131 -0.91 9.45 10.12
CA ALA A 131 -0.09 10.33 9.29
C ALA A 131 -0.89 10.91 8.11
N LEU A 132 -1.77 10.10 7.52
CA LEU A 132 -2.61 10.50 6.39
C LEU A 132 -3.87 11.27 6.80
N HIS A 133 -4.27 11.25 8.08
CA HIS A 133 -5.50 11.89 8.57
C HIS A 133 -5.57 13.40 8.33
N LYS A 134 -4.42 14.07 8.11
CA LYS A 134 -4.38 15.51 7.81
C LYS A 134 -5.03 15.86 6.47
N ASN A 135 -5.09 14.91 5.54
CA ASN A 135 -5.78 15.06 4.26
C ASN A 135 -7.06 14.22 4.30
N PRO A 136 -8.23 14.77 3.93
CA PRO A 136 -9.46 14.00 3.91
C PRO A 136 -9.36 12.88 2.86
N TRP A 137 -9.79 11.68 3.27
CA TRP A 137 -9.91 10.51 2.43
C TRP A 137 -11.19 9.75 2.82
N GLU A 138 -11.77 9.05 1.86
CA GLU A 138 -13.04 8.35 2.02
C GLU A 138 -12.83 6.90 2.49
N TYR A 139 -11.79 6.24 1.97
CA TYR A 139 -11.46 4.85 2.28
C TYR A 139 -9.97 4.67 2.49
N PHE A 140 -9.63 3.76 3.40
CA PHE A 140 -8.27 3.40 3.77
C PHE A 140 -7.96 1.96 3.39
N PHE A 141 -6.92 1.76 2.60
CA PHE A 141 -6.46 0.46 2.14
C PHE A 141 -5.19 0.04 2.87
N MET A 142 -5.23 -1.14 3.49
CA MET A 142 -4.06 -1.80 4.08
C MET A 142 -3.41 -2.73 3.05
N MET A 143 -2.15 -2.48 2.71
CA MET A 143 -1.37 -3.28 1.76
C MET A 143 -0.04 -3.74 2.38
N GLN A 144 0.52 -4.81 1.83
CA GLN A 144 1.82 -5.38 2.18
C GLN A 144 2.83 -5.21 1.04
N ASN A 145 4.09 -5.61 1.25
CA ASN A 145 5.21 -5.36 0.33
C ASN A 145 4.96 -5.84 -1.11
N HIS A 146 4.27 -6.97 -1.28
CA HIS A 146 4.11 -7.64 -2.58
C HIS A 146 2.69 -7.61 -3.14
N ASP A 147 1.78 -6.87 -2.53
CA ASP A 147 0.44 -6.70 -3.09
C ASP A 147 0.51 -5.97 -4.42
N ILE A 148 -0.38 -6.32 -5.35
CA ILE A 148 -0.43 -5.73 -6.70
C ILE A 148 -1.88 -5.30 -6.96
N PRO A 149 -2.14 -4.04 -7.32
CA PRO A 149 -3.48 -3.60 -7.69
C PRO A 149 -3.93 -4.29 -8.99
N ILE A 150 -5.19 -4.72 -9.02
CA ILE A 150 -5.83 -5.35 -10.19
C ILE A 150 -7.03 -4.55 -10.70
N LYS A 151 -7.14 -3.30 -10.25
CA LYS A 151 -8.16 -2.33 -10.63
C LYS A 151 -7.48 -0.99 -10.81
N THR A 152 -7.98 -0.20 -11.76
CA THR A 152 -7.61 1.20 -11.93
C THR A 152 -8.10 2.03 -10.73
N ASN A 153 -7.62 3.27 -10.61
CA ASN A 153 -8.08 4.17 -9.56
C ASN A 153 -9.60 4.45 -9.66
N LEU A 154 -10.11 4.75 -10.86
CA LEU A 154 -11.54 4.93 -11.10
C LEU A 154 -12.38 3.69 -10.74
N GLU A 155 -11.95 2.48 -11.12
CA GLU A 155 -12.65 1.25 -10.72
C GLU A 155 -12.63 1.06 -9.20
N THR A 156 -11.50 1.37 -8.55
CA THR A 156 -11.38 1.30 -7.10
C THR A 156 -12.36 2.26 -6.43
N VAL A 157 -12.38 3.54 -6.85
CA VAL A 157 -13.32 4.57 -6.39
C VAL A 157 -14.77 4.10 -6.54
N ARG A 158 -15.14 3.54 -7.70
CA ARG A 158 -16.50 3.03 -7.93
C ARG A 158 -16.85 1.87 -6.99
N ILE A 159 -15.93 0.93 -6.79
CA ILE A 159 -16.14 -0.20 -5.87
C ILE A 159 -16.38 0.31 -4.45
N VAL A 160 -15.51 1.20 -3.93
CA VAL A 160 -15.68 1.68 -2.55
C VAL A 160 -16.88 2.61 -2.37
N LYS A 161 -17.27 3.37 -3.40
CA LYS A 161 -18.54 4.11 -3.39
C LYS A 161 -19.75 3.18 -3.20
N MET A 162 -19.72 1.97 -3.77
CA MET A 162 -20.80 0.99 -3.58
C MET A 162 -20.88 0.46 -2.14
N LEU A 163 -19.79 0.53 -1.37
CA LEU A 163 -19.78 0.13 0.03
C LEU A 163 -20.51 1.15 0.94
N ASN A 164 -20.73 2.39 0.47
CA ASN A 164 -21.55 3.40 1.15
C ASN A 164 -21.21 3.60 2.64
N GLY A 165 -19.92 3.75 2.95
CA GLY A 165 -19.42 3.95 4.32
C GLY A 165 -19.24 2.66 5.13
N LEU A 166 -19.54 1.50 4.55
CA LEU A 166 -19.25 0.20 5.17
C LEU A 166 -17.78 -0.18 4.95
N ASN A 167 -17.24 -0.92 5.91
CA ASN A 167 -15.92 -1.55 5.79
C ASN A 167 -16.03 -2.88 5.04
N ASP A 168 -15.04 -3.20 4.22
CA ASP A 168 -14.87 -4.51 3.60
C ASP A 168 -13.65 -5.22 4.22
N ILE A 169 -13.92 -6.20 5.08
CA ILE A 169 -12.92 -6.96 5.82
C ILE A 169 -13.38 -8.41 5.84
N GLU A 170 -12.47 -9.32 5.46
CA GLU A 170 -12.71 -10.74 5.64
C GLU A 170 -12.84 -11.05 7.14
N SER A 171 -14.00 -11.57 7.54
CA SER A 171 -14.23 -12.09 8.88
C SER A 171 -14.69 -13.53 8.79
N GLY A 172 -14.12 -14.37 9.64
CA GLY A 172 -14.39 -15.79 9.65
C GLY A 172 -14.03 -16.42 10.99
N PRO A 173 -14.51 -17.64 11.26
CA PRO A 173 -14.14 -18.36 12.46
C PRO A 173 -12.62 -18.49 12.53
N PHE A 174 -12.05 -18.17 13.69
CA PHE A 174 -10.62 -18.27 13.90
C PHE A 174 -10.19 -19.73 13.65
N PRO A 175 -9.27 -20.02 12.70
CA PRO A 175 -8.96 -21.39 12.27
C PRO A 175 -8.21 -22.23 13.32
N GLY A 176 -8.16 -21.80 14.57
CA GLY A 176 -7.28 -22.33 15.60
C GLY A 176 -5.82 -21.90 15.38
N GLY A 177 -5.01 -21.92 16.45
CA GLY A 177 -3.60 -21.53 16.41
C GLY A 177 -3.16 -20.72 17.62
N GLY A 178 -1.85 -20.55 17.79
CA GLY A 178 -1.23 -19.82 18.91
C GLY A 178 -1.06 -18.32 18.69
N ARG A 179 -1.77 -17.71 17.73
CA ARG A 179 -1.61 -16.29 17.35
C ARG A 179 -2.46 -15.32 18.16
N VAL A 180 -3.30 -15.84 19.05
CA VAL A 180 -4.10 -15.05 19.99
C VAL A 180 -3.63 -15.39 21.40
N HIS A 181 -3.27 -14.37 22.17
CA HIS A 181 -3.03 -14.57 23.59
C HIS A 181 -4.34 -15.02 24.23
N LYS A 182 -4.36 -16.25 24.76
CA LYS A 182 -5.58 -16.85 25.35
C LYS A 182 -6.14 -16.06 26.54
N ASN A 183 -5.34 -15.16 27.10
CA ASN A 183 -5.71 -14.29 28.20
C ASN A 183 -6.21 -12.90 27.73
N SER A 184 -6.21 -12.62 26.42
CA SER A 184 -6.79 -11.39 25.88
C SER A 184 -8.32 -11.50 25.82
N SER A 185 -8.99 -10.45 26.29
CA SER A 185 -10.43 -10.28 26.03
C SER A 185 -10.62 -9.53 24.72
N PHE A 186 -11.63 -9.93 23.96
CA PHE A 186 -12.11 -9.26 22.76
C PHE A 186 -13.57 -8.81 22.92
N ALA A 187 -14.05 -8.73 24.17
CA ALA A 187 -15.33 -8.10 24.46
C ALA A 187 -15.26 -6.61 24.10
N PHE A 188 -16.39 -6.05 23.67
CA PHE A 188 -16.45 -4.68 23.19
C PHE A 188 -15.92 -3.67 24.22
N GLU A 189 -16.24 -3.90 25.49
CA GLU A 189 -15.86 -3.07 26.64
C GLU A 189 -14.36 -3.10 26.91
N ASP A 190 -13.71 -4.24 26.66
CA ASP A 190 -12.28 -4.45 26.91
C ASP A 190 -11.40 -3.96 25.76
N LEU A 191 -11.98 -3.69 24.59
CA LEU A 191 -11.24 -3.23 23.41
C LEU A 191 -10.98 -1.71 23.42
N GLU A 192 -11.64 -0.95 24.30
CA GLU A 192 -11.48 0.51 24.44
C GLU A 192 -11.50 1.26 23.09
N LEU A 193 -12.29 0.77 22.12
CA LEU A 193 -12.27 1.25 20.73
C LEU A 193 -12.81 2.68 20.59
N PHE A 194 -13.66 3.09 21.51
CA PHE A 194 -14.23 4.43 21.57
C PHE A 194 -13.76 5.09 22.84
N LYS A 195 -13.18 6.30 22.71
CA LYS A 195 -12.96 7.17 23.86
C LYS A 195 -14.29 7.84 24.17
N ASP A 196 -14.78 7.62 25.38
CA ASP A 196 -15.85 8.44 25.98
C ASP A 196 -15.43 9.92 26.09
#